data_AF-A0A4S8LAH7-F1
#
_entry.id   AF-A0A4S8LAH7-F1
#
_cell.length_a   1.000
_cell.length_b   1.000
_cell.length_c   1.000
_cell.angle_alpha   90.00
_cell.angle_beta   90.00
_cell.angle_gamma   90.00
#
_symmetry.space_group_name_H-M   'P 1'
#
loop_
_entity.id
_entity.type
_entity.pdbx_description
1 polymer ?
#
loop_
_entity_poly.entity_id
_entity_poly.type
_entity_poly.pdbx_seq_one_letter_code
_entity_poly.pdbx_strand_id
1 'polypeptide(L)'
;MSSGAALFQKAEQFYSSGRTDDAFEYYQKAIKKILKDEVVDAKLPVVSVPVDSPLETLGFLWQNFTGFFRDASLTYNEKTAPEAWKLLCNFRIGNTHKCHSRFRTPRQKILLKGMQITANMSIGLLAWDTRDRATAAKRYAEAIKLARTHPPFDCLGDKFGKEKPNEEVAKTTKNWELFVAKHVKETKENLLTLIGNDIWNVGIAKALDEIAETGNVTGAGLRKESMNIIPMTRVEGDGTVNIVQNVVLATDGCARCGKRDVKLQRCSGCLKIAYCGRDCQTADWKNHKTVCAKKSKQTRTA
;
A
#
# COMPACT_ATOMS: atom_id res chain seq x y z
N MET A 1 -35.62 -8.28 -0.15
CA MET A 1 -34.31 -7.69 0.21
C MET A 1 -33.99 -6.58 -0.78
N SER A 2 -33.51 -5.41 -0.33
CA SER A 2 -33.10 -4.32 -1.22
C SER A 2 -31.95 -4.76 -2.14
N SER A 3 -31.93 -4.28 -3.38
CA SER A 3 -30.83 -4.50 -4.32
C SER A 3 -29.58 -3.73 -3.91
N GLY A 4 -28.41 -4.12 -4.43
CA GLY A 4 -27.16 -3.39 -4.25
C GLY A 4 -27.27 -1.94 -4.74
N ALA A 5 -27.95 -1.71 -5.87
CA ALA A 5 -28.21 -0.38 -6.41
C ALA A 5 -29.12 0.47 -5.49
N ALA A 6 -30.14 -0.11 -4.86
CA ALA A 6 -30.99 0.61 -3.91
C ALA A 6 -30.22 0.95 -2.61
N LEU A 7 -29.37 0.04 -2.14
CA LEU A 7 -28.48 0.30 -1.00
C LEU A 7 -27.47 1.40 -1.32
N PHE A 8 -26.95 1.43 -2.54
CA PHE A 8 -26.06 2.48 -3.05
C PHE A 8 -26.75 3.85 -3.04
N GLN A 9 -27.96 3.96 -3.61
CA GLN A 9 -28.72 5.22 -3.60
C GLN A 9 -28.94 5.75 -2.18
N LYS A 10 -29.21 4.84 -1.22
CA LYS A 10 -29.34 5.21 0.18
C LYS A 10 -28.01 5.66 0.81
N ALA A 11 -26.87 5.08 0.40
CA ALA A 11 -25.55 5.55 0.81
C ALA A 11 -25.29 6.99 0.34
N GLU A 12 -25.61 7.30 -0.93
CA GLU A 12 -25.47 8.65 -1.49
C GLU A 12 -26.36 9.67 -0.77
N GLN A 13 -27.58 9.28 -0.37
CA GLN A 13 -28.47 10.13 0.45
C GLN A 13 -27.88 10.42 1.83
N PHE A 14 -27.30 9.43 2.50
CA PHE A 14 -26.62 9.66 3.77
C PHE A 14 -25.42 10.59 3.59
N TYR A 15 -24.62 10.34 2.56
CA TYR A 15 -23.44 11.15 2.26
C TYR A 15 -23.81 12.62 2.01
N SER A 16 -24.81 12.90 1.16
CA SER A 16 -25.26 14.26 0.88
C SER A 16 -25.89 14.97 2.09
N SER A 17 -26.40 14.21 3.06
CA SER A 17 -26.90 14.74 4.34
C SER A 17 -25.82 14.92 5.42
N GLY A 18 -24.54 14.68 5.11
CA GLY A 18 -23.44 14.76 6.08
C GLY A 18 -23.37 13.60 7.07
N ARG A 19 -24.17 12.53 6.87
CA ARG A 19 -24.19 11.33 7.71
C ARG A 19 -23.13 10.33 7.25
N THR A 20 -21.86 10.68 7.48
CA THR A 20 -20.70 9.96 6.94
C THR A 20 -20.63 8.49 7.39
N ASP A 21 -20.86 8.19 8.66
CA ASP A 21 -20.83 6.80 9.17
C ASP A 21 -21.91 5.92 8.52
N ASP A 22 -23.13 6.45 8.40
CA ASP A 22 -24.24 5.74 7.75
C ASP A 22 -23.96 5.51 6.26
N ALA A 23 -23.41 6.52 5.57
CA ALA A 23 -23.00 6.39 4.17
C ALA A 23 -21.97 5.25 4.03
N PHE A 24 -20.95 5.25 4.90
CA PHE A 24 -19.90 4.24 4.87
C PHE A 24 -20.42 2.82 5.14
N GLU A 25 -21.35 2.67 6.08
CA GLU A 25 -22.01 1.41 6.37
C GLU A 25 -22.82 0.91 5.16
N TYR A 26 -23.56 1.81 4.49
CA TYR A 26 -24.39 1.44 3.35
C TYR A 26 -23.58 1.14 2.08
N TYR A 27 -22.44 1.81 1.86
CA TYR A 27 -21.51 1.40 0.81
C TYR A 27 -21.03 -0.05 1.00
N GLN A 28 -20.68 -0.44 2.23
CA GLN A 28 -20.31 -1.81 2.53
C GLN A 28 -21.45 -2.80 2.26
N LYS A 29 -22.67 -2.47 2.70
CA LYS A 29 -23.87 -3.30 2.46
C LYS A 29 -24.12 -3.49 0.96
N ALA A 30 -24.04 -2.42 0.18
CA ALA A 30 -24.22 -2.45 -1.27
C ALA A 30 -23.17 -3.33 -1.96
N ILE A 31 -21.88 -3.14 -1.65
CA ILE A 31 -20.79 -3.95 -2.20
C ILE A 31 -20.98 -5.43 -1.85
N LYS A 32 -21.25 -5.73 -0.56
CA LYS A 32 -21.47 -7.11 -0.09
C LYS A 32 -22.66 -7.76 -0.79
N LYS A 33 -23.74 -7.01 -1.02
CA LYS A 33 -24.93 -7.49 -1.75
C LYS A 33 -24.60 -7.82 -3.20
N ILE A 34 -23.95 -6.91 -3.94
CA ILE A 34 -23.58 -7.15 -5.35
C ILE A 34 -22.67 -8.37 -5.48
N LEU A 35 -21.65 -8.47 -4.63
CA LEU A 35 -20.72 -9.60 -4.63
C LEU A 35 -21.37 -10.93 -4.23
N LYS A 36 -22.48 -10.90 -3.50
CA LYS A 36 -23.20 -12.10 -3.07
C LYS A 36 -24.00 -12.70 -4.24
N ASP A 37 -24.83 -11.91 -4.91
CA ASP A 37 -25.83 -12.46 -5.81
C ASP A 37 -26.23 -11.58 -7.02
N GLU A 38 -25.57 -10.44 -7.27
CA GLU A 38 -25.90 -9.57 -8.42
C GLU A 38 -24.83 -9.62 -9.53
N VAL A 39 -25.07 -8.87 -10.61
CA VAL A 39 -24.15 -8.74 -11.75
C VAL A 39 -23.07 -7.70 -11.41
N VAL A 40 -21.83 -8.15 -11.30
CA VAL A 40 -20.72 -7.34 -10.77
C VAL A 40 -20.28 -6.20 -11.71
N ASP A 41 -20.57 -6.29 -13.00
CA ASP A 41 -20.30 -5.28 -14.03
C ASP A 41 -21.57 -4.58 -14.53
N ALA A 42 -22.67 -4.65 -13.77
CA ALA A 42 -23.88 -3.89 -14.07
C ALA A 42 -23.58 -2.38 -14.11
N LYS A 43 -24.08 -1.70 -15.13
CA LYS A 43 -23.90 -0.25 -15.29
C LYS A 43 -24.66 0.53 -14.22
N LEU A 44 -24.16 1.72 -13.92
CA LEU A 44 -24.82 2.65 -13.01
C LEU A 44 -26.24 2.97 -13.51
N PRO A 45 -27.22 3.09 -12.59
CA PRO A 45 -28.58 3.50 -12.94
C PRO A 45 -28.71 5.03 -13.17
N VAL A 46 -27.60 5.76 -13.30
CA VAL A 46 -27.53 7.24 -13.34
C VAL A 46 -27.14 7.71 -14.74
N VAL A 47 -27.71 8.84 -15.17
CA VAL A 47 -27.55 9.40 -16.53
C VAL A 47 -26.26 10.21 -16.72
N SER A 48 -25.64 10.72 -15.64
CA SER A 48 -24.41 11.51 -15.70
C SER A 48 -23.51 11.28 -14.47
N VAL A 49 -22.23 11.01 -14.73
CA VAL A 49 -21.15 10.98 -13.74
C VAL A 49 -19.94 11.73 -14.31
N PRO A 50 -18.99 12.22 -13.48
CA PRO A 50 -17.75 12.79 -13.98
C PRO A 50 -17.06 11.86 -14.98
N VAL A 51 -16.40 12.43 -16.00
CA VAL A 51 -15.82 11.69 -17.14
C VAL A 51 -14.82 10.60 -16.70
N ASP A 52 -14.17 10.79 -15.56
CA ASP A 52 -13.19 9.88 -14.98
C ASP A 52 -13.77 8.91 -13.94
N SER A 53 -15.07 8.95 -13.68
CA SER A 53 -15.74 8.07 -12.74
C SER A 53 -16.13 6.73 -13.37
N PRO A 54 -15.96 5.60 -12.66
CA PRO A 54 -16.38 4.27 -13.11
C PRO A 54 -17.85 4.23 -13.53
N LEU A 55 -18.16 3.49 -14.59
CA LEU A 55 -19.54 3.34 -15.09
C LEU A 55 -20.22 2.08 -14.57
N GLU A 56 -19.47 1.12 -14.02
CA GLU A 56 -20.00 -0.04 -13.32
C GLU A 56 -20.43 0.35 -11.89
N THR A 57 -21.63 -0.05 -11.47
CA THR A 57 -22.16 0.23 -10.13
C THR A 57 -21.19 -0.23 -9.04
N LEU A 58 -20.63 -1.45 -9.17
CA LEU A 58 -19.63 -1.95 -8.23
C LEU A 58 -18.33 -1.13 -8.27
N GLY A 59 -17.89 -0.69 -9.45
CA GLY A 59 -16.69 0.11 -9.61
C GLY A 59 -16.83 1.48 -8.93
N PHE A 60 -17.98 2.13 -9.11
CA PHE A 60 -18.27 3.43 -8.50
C PHE A 60 -18.43 3.31 -6.98
N LEU A 61 -19.17 2.30 -6.50
CA LEU A 61 -19.24 1.95 -5.08
C LEU A 61 -17.86 1.74 -4.47
N TRP A 62 -16.98 1.03 -5.19
CA TRP A 62 -15.63 0.74 -4.75
C TRP A 62 -14.75 2.00 -4.69
N GLN A 63 -14.90 2.90 -5.66
CA GLN A 63 -14.27 4.23 -5.62
C GLN A 63 -14.67 4.97 -4.34
N ASN A 64 -15.97 5.10 -4.05
CA ASN A 64 -16.45 5.81 -2.87
C ASN A 64 -15.97 5.12 -1.58
N PHE A 65 -16.15 3.81 -1.48
CA PHE A 65 -15.72 3.01 -0.33
C PHE A 65 -14.21 3.15 -0.02
N THR A 66 -13.35 3.08 -1.04
CA THR A 66 -11.90 3.27 -0.85
C THR A 66 -11.52 4.73 -0.63
N GLY A 67 -12.35 5.70 -1.05
CA GLY A 67 -12.18 7.11 -0.72
C GLY A 67 -12.23 7.38 0.78
N PHE A 68 -13.14 6.74 1.51
CA PHE A 68 -13.30 6.93 2.96
C PHE A 68 -12.06 6.54 3.77
N PHE A 69 -11.28 5.57 3.30
CA PHE A 69 -10.02 5.18 3.94
C PHE A 69 -8.86 6.13 3.62
N ARG A 70 -8.98 6.94 2.56
CA ARG A 70 -7.88 7.76 2.02
C ARG A 70 -8.08 9.24 2.27
N ASP A 71 -9.29 9.65 2.61
CA ASP A 71 -9.59 11.03 3.00
C ASP A 71 -8.90 11.35 4.33
N ALA A 72 -7.98 12.32 4.31
CA ALA A 72 -7.21 12.72 5.47
C ALA A 72 -8.06 13.35 6.59
N SER A 73 -9.26 13.83 6.28
CA SER A 73 -10.21 14.35 7.27
C SER A 73 -10.96 13.24 8.03
N LEU A 74 -10.92 12.00 7.51
CA LEU A 74 -11.61 10.86 8.09
C LEU A 74 -10.62 9.93 8.80
N THR A 75 -11.10 9.25 9.85
CA THR A 75 -10.25 8.41 10.70
C THR A 75 -10.48 6.90 10.51
N TYR A 76 -11.00 6.47 9.37
CA TYR A 76 -11.34 5.06 9.12
C TYR A 76 -10.10 4.19 8.86
N ASN A 77 -9.93 3.14 9.65
CA ASN A 77 -8.82 2.19 9.56
C ASN A 77 -9.22 0.83 10.20
N GLU A 78 -8.25 -0.07 10.38
CA GLU A 78 -8.46 -1.39 11.01
C GLU A 78 -9.16 -1.32 12.38
N LYS A 79 -8.83 -0.32 13.20
CA LYS A 79 -9.34 -0.19 14.57
C LYS A 79 -10.72 0.48 14.61
N THR A 80 -10.93 1.50 13.79
CA THR A 80 -12.14 2.33 13.81
C THR A 80 -13.25 1.78 12.92
N ALA A 81 -12.92 0.98 11.90
CA ALA A 81 -13.89 0.36 11.01
C ALA A 81 -13.48 -1.08 10.61
N PRO A 82 -13.45 -2.03 11.56
CA PRO A 82 -12.92 -3.38 11.34
C PRO A 82 -13.65 -4.18 10.26
N GLU A 83 -14.96 -4.02 10.12
CA GLU A 83 -15.74 -4.71 9.09
C GLU A 83 -15.48 -4.16 7.68
N ALA A 84 -15.27 -2.84 7.58
CA ALA A 84 -14.86 -2.20 6.34
C ALA A 84 -13.43 -2.62 5.98
N TRP A 85 -12.53 -2.60 6.96
CA TRP A 85 -11.14 -3.04 6.79
C TRP A 85 -11.05 -4.48 6.31
N LYS A 86 -11.84 -5.38 6.90
CA LYS A 86 -11.95 -6.78 6.46
C LYS A 86 -12.46 -6.89 5.02
N LEU A 87 -13.44 -6.06 4.63
CA LEU A 87 -13.91 -6.00 3.25
C LEU A 87 -12.81 -5.54 2.29
N LEU A 88 -12.06 -4.50 2.63
CA LEU A 88 -10.92 -4.02 1.85
C LEU A 88 -9.86 -5.13 1.69
N CYS A 89 -9.51 -5.79 2.80
CA CYS A 89 -8.51 -6.87 2.85
C CYS A 89 -8.92 -8.14 2.09
N ASN A 90 -10.21 -8.38 1.85
CA ASN A 90 -10.67 -9.47 0.97
C ASN A 90 -10.19 -9.29 -0.48
N PHE A 91 -9.90 -8.07 -0.91
CA PHE A 91 -9.39 -7.76 -2.25
C PHE A 91 -7.87 -7.52 -2.27
N ARG A 92 -7.16 -7.77 -1.16
CA ARG A 92 -5.71 -7.65 -1.12
C ARG A 92 -5.04 -8.67 -2.06
N ILE A 93 -3.94 -8.26 -2.70
CA ILE A 93 -3.19 -9.14 -3.60
C ILE A 93 -2.50 -10.19 -2.73
N GLY A 94 -2.48 -11.44 -3.19
CA GLY A 94 -1.94 -12.56 -2.43
C GLY A 94 -2.82 -13.06 -1.29
N ASN A 95 -4.08 -12.60 -1.17
CA ASN A 95 -5.06 -13.27 -0.30
C ASN A 95 -5.55 -14.56 -0.96
N THR A 96 -4.74 -15.62 -0.87
CA THR A 96 -4.99 -16.93 -1.51
C THR A 96 -6.23 -17.64 -0.96
N HIS A 97 -6.67 -17.29 0.25
CA HIS A 97 -7.87 -17.85 0.87
C HIS A 97 -9.16 -17.24 0.33
N LYS A 98 -9.11 -16.10 -0.38
CA LYS A 98 -10.29 -15.48 -0.96
C LYS A 98 -10.43 -15.80 -2.45
N CYS A 99 -11.48 -16.55 -2.78
CA CYS A 99 -11.89 -16.78 -4.16
C CYS A 99 -12.90 -15.74 -4.63
N HIS A 100 -12.66 -15.14 -5.79
CA HIS A 100 -13.54 -14.16 -6.44
C HIS A 100 -14.27 -14.77 -7.65
N SER A 101 -14.90 -15.93 -7.46
CA SER A 101 -15.52 -16.75 -8.53
C SER A 101 -16.68 -16.08 -9.30
N ARG A 102 -17.17 -14.94 -8.83
CA ARG A 102 -18.19 -14.12 -9.50
C ARG A 102 -17.64 -13.31 -10.67
N PHE A 103 -16.33 -13.09 -10.74
CA PHE A 103 -15.69 -12.33 -11.82
C PHE A 103 -15.21 -13.26 -12.94
N ARG A 104 -16.12 -13.62 -13.84
CA ARG A 104 -15.94 -14.69 -14.82
C ARG A 104 -15.51 -14.17 -16.19
N THR A 105 -16.15 -13.11 -16.67
CA THR A 105 -15.91 -12.56 -18.01
C THR A 105 -14.59 -11.78 -18.05
N PRO A 106 -14.00 -11.53 -19.24
CA PRO A 106 -12.82 -10.68 -19.37
C PRO A 106 -13.00 -9.29 -18.74
N ARG A 107 -14.15 -8.64 -18.94
CA ARG A 107 -14.45 -7.32 -18.34
C ARG A 107 -14.51 -7.39 -16.82
N GLN A 108 -15.18 -8.40 -16.27
CA GLN A 108 -15.25 -8.59 -14.82
C GLN A 108 -13.88 -8.85 -14.21
N LYS A 109 -13.00 -9.61 -14.88
CA LYS A 109 -11.62 -9.83 -14.41
C LYS A 109 -10.81 -8.53 -14.40
N ILE A 110 -11.01 -7.62 -15.36
CA ILE A 110 -10.40 -6.29 -15.35
C ILE A 110 -10.93 -5.46 -14.18
N LEU A 111 -12.25 -5.48 -13.93
CA LEU A 111 -12.86 -4.84 -12.76
C LEU A 111 -12.22 -5.34 -11.45
N LEU A 112 -12.11 -6.66 -11.29
CA LEU A 112 -11.47 -7.28 -10.12
C LEU A 112 -10.01 -6.81 -9.95
N LYS A 113 -9.22 -6.83 -11.03
CA LYS A 113 -7.81 -6.37 -10.96
C LYS A 113 -7.72 -4.93 -10.46
N GLY A 114 -8.57 -4.03 -10.96
CA GLY A 114 -8.61 -2.65 -10.49
C GLY A 114 -8.99 -2.54 -9.01
N MET A 115 -9.95 -3.34 -8.54
CA MET A 115 -10.35 -3.38 -7.13
C MET A 115 -9.18 -3.86 -6.27
N GLN A 116 -8.45 -4.88 -6.73
CA GLN A 116 -7.28 -5.39 -6.03
C GLN A 116 -6.14 -4.37 -5.98
N ILE A 117 -5.83 -3.69 -7.09
CA ILE A 117 -4.81 -2.64 -7.15
C ILE A 117 -5.13 -1.53 -6.13
N THR A 118 -6.34 -0.98 -6.19
CA THR A 118 -6.77 0.11 -5.31
C THR A 118 -6.92 -0.31 -3.85
N ALA A 119 -7.25 -1.59 -3.57
CA ALA A 119 -7.19 -2.15 -2.23
C ALA A 119 -5.77 -2.10 -1.65
N ASN A 120 -4.78 -2.56 -2.43
CA ASN A 120 -3.39 -2.61 -1.97
C ASN A 120 -2.81 -1.21 -1.83
N MET A 121 -3.12 -0.29 -2.73
CA MET A 121 -2.80 1.12 -2.56
C MET A 121 -3.35 1.66 -1.23
N SER A 122 -4.65 1.47 -0.95
CA SER A 122 -5.28 1.99 0.27
C SER A 122 -4.67 1.37 1.54
N ILE A 123 -4.41 0.06 1.54
CA ILE A 123 -3.72 -0.62 2.65
C ILE A 123 -2.29 -0.09 2.80
N GLY A 124 -1.59 0.14 1.69
CA GLY A 124 -0.23 0.69 1.70
C GLY A 124 -0.18 2.10 2.28
N LEU A 125 -1.18 2.92 1.96
CA LEU A 125 -1.35 4.27 2.51
C LEU A 125 -1.59 4.22 4.03
N LEU A 126 -2.49 3.38 4.50
CA LEU A 126 -2.77 3.24 5.93
C LEU A 126 -1.58 2.64 6.71
N ALA A 127 -0.84 1.73 6.08
CA ALA A 127 0.42 1.21 6.63
C ALA A 127 1.48 2.32 6.73
N TRP A 128 1.55 3.19 5.72
CA TRP A 128 2.40 4.38 5.76
C TRP A 128 2.05 5.27 6.96
N ASP A 129 0.78 5.58 7.17
CA ASP A 129 0.31 6.46 8.25
C ASP A 129 0.61 5.90 9.63
N THR A 130 0.61 4.56 9.75
CA THR A 130 1.02 3.84 10.98
C THR A 130 2.51 3.54 11.06
N ARG A 131 3.31 4.10 10.15
CA ARG A 131 4.78 3.96 10.06
C ARG A 131 5.27 2.53 9.75
N ASP A 132 4.39 1.66 9.27
CA ASP A 132 4.74 0.35 8.72
C ASP A 132 5.16 0.48 7.24
N ARG A 133 6.37 1.01 7.05
CA ARG A 133 6.96 1.23 5.71
C ARG A 133 7.15 -0.07 4.93
N ALA A 134 7.49 -1.16 5.60
CA ALA A 134 7.71 -2.44 4.94
C ALA A 134 6.41 -2.95 4.30
N THR A 135 5.31 -2.85 5.03
CA THR A 135 3.99 -3.15 4.47
C THR A 135 3.63 -2.18 3.36
N ALA A 136 3.81 -0.87 3.55
CA ALA A 136 3.52 0.14 2.53
C ALA A 136 4.23 -0.15 1.20
N ALA A 137 5.56 -0.30 1.23
CA ALA A 137 6.37 -0.60 0.05
C ALA A 137 5.95 -1.92 -0.62
N LYS A 138 5.69 -2.96 0.17
CA LYS A 138 5.25 -4.27 -0.34
C LYS A 138 3.89 -4.17 -1.04
N ARG A 139 2.91 -3.49 -0.44
CA ARG A 139 1.57 -3.32 -1.05
C ARG A 139 1.64 -2.52 -2.35
N TYR A 140 2.41 -1.43 -2.37
CA TYR A 140 2.60 -0.62 -3.58
C TYR A 140 3.28 -1.41 -4.70
N ALA A 141 4.33 -2.18 -4.39
CA ALA A 141 5.00 -3.02 -5.37
C ALA A 141 4.07 -4.10 -5.96
N GLU A 142 3.24 -4.75 -5.13
CA GLU A 142 2.23 -5.72 -5.58
C GLU A 142 1.19 -5.07 -6.50
N ALA A 143 0.70 -3.89 -6.16
CA ALA A 143 -0.26 -3.12 -6.96
C ALA A 143 0.32 -2.74 -8.34
N ILE A 144 1.53 -2.16 -8.37
CA ILE A 144 2.22 -1.78 -9.62
C ILE A 144 2.50 -3.00 -10.49
N LYS A 145 2.92 -4.12 -9.89
CA LYS A 145 3.14 -5.37 -10.61
C LYS A 145 1.86 -5.88 -11.28
N LEU A 146 0.72 -5.81 -10.59
CA LEU A 146 -0.56 -6.23 -11.16
C LEU A 146 -1.04 -5.27 -12.24
N ALA A 147 -0.85 -3.96 -12.07
CA ALA A 147 -1.21 -2.94 -13.06
C ALA A 147 -0.54 -3.19 -14.42
N ARG A 148 0.74 -3.55 -14.44
CA ARG A 148 1.50 -3.89 -15.67
C ARG A 148 0.91 -5.04 -16.48
N THR A 149 0.05 -5.87 -15.89
CA THR A 149 -0.64 -6.97 -16.61
C THR A 149 -1.84 -6.50 -17.43
N HIS A 150 -2.19 -5.22 -17.38
CA HIS A 150 -3.22 -4.59 -18.18
C HIS A 150 -2.78 -3.16 -18.52
N PRO A 151 -2.19 -2.92 -19.72
CA PRO A 151 -1.54 -1.65 -20.06
C PRO A 151 -2.37 -0.38 -19.77
N PRO A 152 -3.72 -0.37 -19.96
CA PRO A 152 -4.53 0.78 -19.57
C PRO A 152 -4.44 1.20 -18.09
N PHE A 153 -4.09 0.30 -17.16
CA PHE A 153 -3.85 0.65 -15.75
C PHE A 153 -2.48 1.28 -15.49
N ASP A 154 -1.52 1.11 -16.39
CA ASP A 154 -0.14 1.62 -16.24
C ASP A 154 0.15 2.73 -17.27
N CYS A 155 -0.91 3.34 -17.81
CA CYS A 155 -0.87 4.24 -18.95
C CYS A 155 -0.48 5.68 -18.60
N LEU A 156 -0.54 6.04 -17.31
CA LEU A 156 -0.10 7.33 -16.80
C LEU A 156 1.34 7.24 -16.28
N GLY A 157 2.19 8.14 -16.77
CA GLY A 157 3.56 8.33 -16.26
C GLY A 157 3.58 8.82 -14.82
N ASP A 158 4.70 8.60 -14.13
CA ASP A 158 4.96 9.20 -12.82
C ASP A 158 5.36 10.68 -12.95
N LYS A 159 5.60 11.35 -11.81
CA LYS A 159 6.07 12.74 -11.73
C LYS A 159 7.35 13.06 -12.53
N PHE A 160 8.12 12.05 -12.94
CA PHE A 160 9.34 12.21 -13.75
C PHE A 160 9.10 11.92 -15.25
N GLY A 161 7.87 11.55 -15.61
CA GLY A 161 7.38 11.56 -16.98
C GLY A 161 7.48 10.22 -17.72
N LYS A 162 6.33 9.74 -18.20
CA LYS A 162 6.20 9.09 -19.51
C LYS A 162 5.07 9.78 -20.28
N GLU A 163 5.27 9.87 -21.59
CA GLU A 163 4.38 10.47 -22.58
C GLU A 163 2.97 9.89 -22.54
N LYS A 164 2.03 10.63 -23.18
CA LYS A 164 0.65 10.20 -23.40
C LYS A 164 0.58 8.72 -23.82
N PRO A 165 -0.43 7.95 -23.38
CA PRO A 165 -0.58 6.58 -23.82
C PRO A 165 -0.59 6.51 -25.35
N ASN A 166 0.02 5.46 -25.90
CA ASN A 166 -0.06 5.22 -27.33
C ASN A 166 -1.53 5.05 -27.76
N GLU A 167 -1.80 5.20 -29.06
CA GLU A 167 -3.16 5.24 -29.59
C GLU A 167 -3.97 3.96 -29.28
N GLU A 168 -3.30 2.80 -29.25
CA GLU A 168 -3.92 1.50 -28.94
C GLU A 168 -4.39 1.40 -27.48
N VAL A 169 -3.55 1.86 -26.54
CA VAL A 169 -3.89 1.93 -25.12
C VAL A 169 -4.98 2.98 -24.91
N ALA A 170 -4.92 4.13 -25.59
CA ALA A 170 -5.95 5.15 -25.50
C ALA A 170 -7.33 4.63 -25.93
N LYS A 171 -7.42 3.86 -27.02
CA LYS A 171 -8.68 3.26 -27.52
C LYS A 171 -9.30 2.26 -26.54
N THR A 172 -8.49 1.58 -25.73
CA THR A 172 -8.95 0.55 -24.78
C THR A 172 -9.14 1.09 -23.35
N THR A 173 -8.69 2.32 -23.08
CA THR A 173 -8.82 2.96 -21.77
C THR A 173 -10.24 3.51 -21.61
N LYS A 174 -11.03 2.87 -20.73
CA LYS A 174 -12.36 3.33 -20.32
C LYS A 174 -12.29 4.01 -18.95
N ASN A 175 -13.42 4.47 -18.44
CA ASN A 175 -13.48 5.22 -17.18
C ASN A 175 -12.87 4.45 -15.99
N TRP A 176 -13.14 3.13 -15.89
CA TRP A 176 -12.56 2.30 -14.83
C TRP A 176 -11.04 2.22 -14.93
N GLU A 177 -10.52 2.01 -16.14
CA GLU A 177 -9.10 1.99 -16.43
C GLU A 177 -8.42 3.31 -16.08
N LEU A 178 -9.04 4.43 -16.45
CA LEU A 178 -8.53 5.77 -16.13
C LEU A 178 -8.53 6.02 -14.62
N PHE A 179 -9.60 5.65 -13.90
CA PHE A 179 -9.67 5.71 -12.44
C PHE A 179 -8.52 4.93 -11.81
N VAL A 180 -8.33 3.66 -12.18
CA VAL A 180 -7.25 2.83 -11.64
C VAL A 180 -5.87 3.38 -12.02
N ALA A 181 -5.70 3.91 -13.24
CA ALA A 181 -4.42 4.45 -13.69
C ALA A 181 -3.97 5.68 -12.89
N LYS A 182 -4.90 6.54 -12.46
CA LYS A 182 -4.61 7.66 -11.55
C LYS A 182 -4.04 7.16 -10.23
N HIS A 183 -4.70 6.17 -9.64
CA HIS A 183 -4.27 5.52 -8.39
C HIS A 183 -2.93 4.79 -8.53
N VAL A 184 -2.67 4.16 -9.67
CA VAL A 184 -1.37 3.53 -9.96
C VAL A 184 -0.28 4.59 -10.06
N LYS A 185 -0.54 5.74 -10.69
CA LYS A 185 0.40 6.87 -10.73
C LYS A 185 0.74 7.37 -9.31
N GLU A 186 -0.27 7.66 -8.49
CA GLU A 186 -0.08 8.05 -7.08
C GLU A 186 0.74 7.01 -6.31
N THR A 187 0.43 5.72 -6.51
CA THR A 187 1.15 4.60 -5.89
C THR A 187 2.63 4.59 -6.28
N LYS A 188 2.96 4.82 -7.55
CA LYS A 188 4.36 4.92 -8.01
C LYS A 188 5.08 6.08 -7.36
N GLU A 189 4.45 7.25 -7.33
CA GLU A 189 5.03 8.46 -6.76
C GLU A 189 5.31 8.31 -5.26
N ASN A 190 4.35 7.73 -4.52
CA ASN A 190 4.53 7.40 -3.11
C ASN A 190 5.63 6.34 -2.90
N LEU A 191 5.69 5.30 -3.73
CA LEU A 191 6.77 4.30 -3.65
C LEU A 191 8.15 4.91 -3.93
N LEU A 192 8.28 5.78 -4.94
CA LEU A 192 9.52 6.50 -5.22
C LEU A 192 9.94 7.36 -4.03
N THR A 193 8.99 8.01 -3.37
CA THR A 193 9.25 8.77 -2.14
C THR A 193 9.70 7.86 -0.99
N LEU A 194 9.11 6.67 -0.78
CA LEU A 194 9.62 5.70 0.21
C LEU A 194 11.05 5.27 -0.09
N ILE A 195 11.32 4.90 -1.34
CA ILE A 195 12.64 4.39 -1.73
C ILE A 195 13.68 5.51 -1.60
N GLY A 196 13.36 6.73 -2.02
CA GLY A 196 14.23 7.89 -1.85
C GLY A 196 14.53 8.15 -0.38
N ASN A 197 13.50 8.12 0.48
CA ASN A 197 13.67 8.23 1.93
C ASN A 197 14.58 7.11 2.47
N ASP A 198 14.41 5.87 2.02
CA ASP A 198 15.22 4.74 2.47
C ASP A 198 16.69 4.83 2.02
N ILE A 199 16.96 5.21 0.78
CA ILE A 199 18.33 5.42 0.26
C ILE A 199 19.03 6.50 1.09
N TRP A 200 18.34 7.62 1.32
CA TRP A 200 18.89 8.75 2.07
C TRP A 200 19.07 8.42 3.56
N ASN A 201 18.12 7.70 4.16
CA ASN A 201 18.22 7.18 5.53
C ASN A 201 19.44 6.28 5.72
N VAL A 202 19.74 5.41 4.75
CA VAL A 202 20.95 4.56 4.77
C VAL A 202 22.21 5.43 4.67
N GLY A 203 22.20 6.47 3.84
CA GLY A 203 23.30 7.42 3.72
C GLY A 203 23.61 8.12 5.05
N ILE A 204 22.59 8.64 5.74
CA ILE A 204 22.76 9.28 7.06
C ILE A 204 23.23 8.30 8.12
N ALA A 205 22.65 7.10 8.19
CA ALA A 205 23.08 6.11 9.17
C ALA A 205 24.58 5.79 9.01
N LYS A 206 25.05 5.63 7.76
CA LYS A 206 26.48 5.45 7.48
C LYS A 206 27.32 6.66 7.88
N ALA A 207 26.90 7.87 7.53
CA ALA A 207 27.62 9.09 7.90
C ALA A 207 27.71 9.27 9.44
N LEU A 208 26.64 8.93 10.17
CA LEU A 208 26.65 8.96 11.63
C LEU A 208 27.55 7.87 12.23
N ASP A 209 27.57 6.67 11.64
CA ASP A 209 28.50 5.60 12.04
C ASP A 209 29.97 6.05 11.81
N GLU A 210 30.28 6.68 10.67
CA GLU A 210 31.61 7.23 10.35
C GLU A 210 32.03 8.35 11.32
N ILE A 211 31.11 9.22 11.73
CA ILE A 211 31.35 10.27 12.74
C ILE A 211 31.56 9.63 14.13
N ALA A 212 30.82 8.57 14.47
CA ALA A 212 30.99 7.84 15.73
C ALA A 212 32.33 7.08 15.80
N GLU A 213 32.89 6.67 14.66
CA GLU A 213 34.21 6.02 14.59
C GLU A 213 35.39 7.00 14.74
N THR A 214 35.18 8.29 14.48
CA THR A 214 36.22 9.34 14.56
C THR A 214 36.15 10.19 15.83
N GLY A 215 35.06 10.10 16.60
CA GLY A 215 34.86 10.80 17.85
C GLY A 215 34.79 9.86 19.06
N ASN A 216 35.19 10.36 20.23
CA ASN A 216 35.07 9.69 21.53
C ASN A 216 33.60 9.65 22.02
N VAL A 217 32.66 9.27 21.15
CA VAL A 217 31.22 9.21 21.43
C VAL A 217 30.83 7.75 21.61
N THR A 218 30.61 7.36 22.86
CA THR A 218 30.13 6.02 23.21
C THR A 218 28.66 5.86 22.80
N GLY A 219 28.43 5.44 21.55
CA GLY A 219 27.11 5.17 20.99
C GLY A 219 27.13 4.10 19.90
N ALA A 220 28.12 3.21 19.92
CA ALA A 220 28.31 2.18 18.91
C ALA A 220 27.21 1.09 19.00
N GLY A 221 26.20 1.26 18.16
CA GLY A 221 25.14 0.31 17.94
C GLY A 221 23.80 1.01 18.05
N LEU A 222 23.36 1.59 16.93
CA LEU A 222 22.00 2.12 16.74
C LEU A 222 21.00 0.96 16.82
N ARG A 223 20.81 0.47 18.05
CA ARG A 223 19.64 -0.23 18.54
C ARG A 223 18.50 0.74 18.39
N LYS A 224 17.49 0.40 17.59
CA LYS A 224 16.05 0.54 17.85
C LYS A 224 15.60 1.70 18.77
N GLU A 225 16.18 2.89 18.65
CA GLU A 225 15.87 4.06 19.45
C GLU A 225 15.65 5.25 18.54
N SER A 226 14.58 5.96 18.85
CA SER A 226 13.97 7.06 18.12
C SER A 226 14.98 8.16 17.85
N MET A 227 15.38 8.37 16.60
CA MET A 227 16.11 9.58 16.21
C MET A 227 15.17 10.55 15.50
N ASN A 228 14.75 11.58 16.24
CA ASN A 228 13.90 12.67 15.76
C ASN A 228 14.73 13.65 14.92
N ILE A 229 14.90 13.39 13.63
CA ILE A 229 15.63 14.34 12.78
C ILE A 229 14.90 14.70 11.47
N ILE A 230 13.97 13.90 10.92
CA ILE A 230 13.48 14.14 9.52
C ILE A 230 11.97 13.92 9.32
N PRO A 231 11.30 14.76 8.51
CA PRO A 231 9.88 14.61 8.15
C PRO A 231 9.58 13.49 7.14
N MET A 232 8.45 12.81 7.32
CA MET A 232 7.82 11.90 6.39
C MET A 232 6.93 12.68 5.44
N THR A 233 7.33 12.77 4.17
CA THR A 233 6.62 13.55 3.15
C THR A 233 5.74 12.63 2.28
N ARG A 234 4.44 12.93 2.19
CA ARG A 234 3.46 12.21 1.35
C ARG A 234 2.82 13.20 0.37
N VAL A 235 2.57 12.78 -0.86
CA VAL A 235 1.79 13.56 -1.83
C VAL A 235 0.36 13.03 -1.83
N GLU A 236 -0.59 13.90 -1.53
CA GLU A 236 -2.03 13.60 -1.58
C GLU A 236 -2.55 13.67 -3.02
N GLY A 237 -3.77 13.15 -3.23
CA GLY A 237 -4.42 13.16 -4.55
C GLY A 237 -4.72 14.56 -5.10
N ASP A 238 -4.79 15.59 -4.25
CA ASP A 238 -4.93 17.00 -4.65
C ASP A 238 -3.58 17.71 -4.88
N GLY A 239 -2.47 16.98 -4.77
CA GLY A 239 -1.12 17.50 -4.88
C GLY A 239 -0.57 18.15 -3.60
N THR A 240 -1.35 18.20 -2.51
CA THR A 240 -0.84 18.68 -1.23
C THR A 240 0.22 17.74 -0.66
N VAL A 241 1.15 18.31 0.10
CA VAL A 241 2.30 17.60 0.62
C VAL A 241 2.21 17.54 2.15
N ASN A 242 1.92 16.36 2.68
CA ASN A 242 1.86 16.13 4.13
C ASN A 242 3.23 15.74 4.68
N ILE A 243 3.68 16.50 5.69
CA ILE A 243 5.01 16.40 6.29
C ILE A 243 4.84 15.99 7.75
N VAL A 244 5.05 14.72 8.09
CA VAL A 244 4.98 14.22 9.47
C VAL A 244 6.39 14.13 10.05
N GLN A 245 6.75 15.04 10.95
CA GLN A 245 7.95 14.89 11.76
C GLN A 245 7.75 13.73 12.74
N ASN A 246 8.73 12.82 12.82
CA ASN A 246 8.81 11.58 13.63
C ASN A 246 8.65 10.29 12.80
N VAL A 247 9.75 9.59 12.57
CA VAL A 247 9.80 8.30 11.86
C VAL A 247 10.50 7.25 12.72
N VAL A 248 9.95 6.03 12.75
CA VAL A 248 10.64 4.85 13.26
C VAL A 248 11.41 4.22 12.10
N LEU A 249 12.73 4.12 12.22
CA LEU A 249 13.58 3.40 11.28
C LEU A 249 13.55 1.89 11.53
N ALA A 250 12.98 1.14 10.58
CA ALA A 250 13.43 -0.22 10.33
C ALA A 250 14.64 -0.13 9.40
N THR A 251 15.83 0.07 9.99
CA THR A 251 17.10 -0.03 9.24
C THR A 251 17.37 -1.46 8.78
N ASP A 252 16.65 -2.44 9.35
CA ASP A 252 16.71 -3.85 9.06
C ASP A 252 16.45 -4.12 7.56
N GLY A 253 17.52 -4.31 6.80
CA GLY A 253 17.52 -4.86 5.45
C GLY A 253 18.36 -6.14 5.42
N CYS A 254 18.17 -6.97 4.40
CA CYS A 254 19.07 -8.11 4.19
C CYS A 254 20.50 -7.60 4.04
N ALA A 255 21.41 -8.00 4.94
CA ALA A 255 22.79 -7.55 4.96
C ALA A 255 23.55 -7.86 3.65
N ARG A 256 23.08 -8.84 2.87
CA ARG A 256 23.64 -9.18 1.56
C ARG A 256 22.97 -8.47 0.38
N CYS A 257 21.65 -8.63 0.25
CA CYS A 257 20.94 -8.26 -0.98
C CYS A 257 20.08 -6.99 -0.82
N GLY A 258 20.07 -6.37 0.35
CA GLY A 258 19.33 -5.14 0.62
C GLY A 258 17.81 -5.26 0.63
N LYS A 259 17.23 -6.46 0.39
CA LYS A 259 15.77 -6.67 0.45
C LYS A 259 15.21 -6.31 1.82
N ARG A 260 14.11 -5.55 1.83
CA ARG A 260 13.43 -5.03 3.03
C ARG A 260 11.96 -5.46 3.12
N ASP A 261 11.41 -6.01 2.05
CA ASP A 261 10.01 -6.43 1.87
C ASP A 261 9.70 -7.87 2.36
N VAL A 262 10.65 -8.48 3.07
CA VAL A 262 10.67 -9.90 3.43
C VAL A 262 10.95 -10.07 4.91
N LYS A 263 10.45 -11.16 5.51
CA LYS A 263 10.74 -11.50 6.91
C LYS A 263 12.23 -11.79 7.07
N LEU A 264 12.96 -10.84 7.63
CA LEU A 264 14.39 -10.99 7.88
C LEU A 264 14.63 -11.90 9.09
N GLN A 265 15.60 -12.80 8.95
CA GLN A 265 16.09 -13.71 9.98
C GLN A 265 17.41 -13.18 10.52
N ARG A 266 17.50 -12.96 11.84
CA ARG A 266 18.73 -12.50 12.46
C ARG A 266 19.77 -13.61 12.46
N CYS A 267 21.05 -13.24 12.30
CA CYS A 267 22.15 -14.18 12.48
C CYS A 267 22.10 -14.77 13.89
N SER A 268 22.01 -16.09 14.00
CA SER A 268 21.86 -16.80 15.28
C SER A 268 23.07 -16.66 16.21
N GLY A 269 24.23 -16.27 15.67
CA GLY A 269 25.43 -16.00 16.46
C GLY A 269 25.41 -14.63 17.12
N CYS A 270 25.47 -13.57 16.30
CA CYS A 270 25.64 -12.20 16.82
C CYS A 270 24.33 -11.46 17.09
N LEU A 271 23.22 -11.88 16.45
CA LEU A 271 21.92 -11.19 16.44
C LEU A 271 21.97 -9.72 15.95
N LYS A 272 23.11 -9.26 15.42
CA LYS A 272 23.33 -7.87 14.99
C LYS A 272 22.87 -7.59 13.56
N ILE A 273 22.99 -8.58 12.67
CA ILE A 273 22.59 -8.45 11.26
C ILE A 273 21.46 -9.41 10.91
N ALA A 274 20.73 -9.11 9.84
CA ALA A 274 19.58 -9.89 9.40
C ALA A 274 19.64 -10.22 7.90
N TYR A 275 19.09 -11.37 7.52
CA TYR A 275 19.11 -11.88 6.15
C TYR A 275 17.70 -12.28 5.71
N CYS A 276 17.38 -12.10 4.44
CA CYS A 276 16.08 -12.55 3.90
C CYS A 276 15.95 -14.07 3.79
N GLY A 277 17.03 -14.81 4.00
CA GLY A 277 17.06 -16.27 3.92
C GLY A 277 18.47 -16.82 4.06
N ARG A 278 18.57 -18.14 4.15
CA ARG A 278 19.84 -18.86 4.31
C ARG A 278 20.80 -18.59 3.16
N ASP A 279 20.32 -18.46 1.93
CA ASP A 279 21.17 -18.18 0.76
C ASP A 279 21.94 -16.87 0.90
N CYS A 280 21.27 -15.83 1.39
CA CYS A 280 21.91 -14.54 1.64
C CYS A 280 22.84 -14.57 2.85
N GLN A 281 22.54 -15.36 3.88
CA GLN A 281 23.44 -15.55 5.02
C GLN A 281 24.72 -16.29 4.60
N THR A 282 24.58 -17.44 3.94
CA THR A 282 25.71 -18.29 3.54
C THR A 282 26.63 -17.55 2.58
N ALA A 283 26.06 -16.78 1.66
CA ALA A 283 26.85 -16.10 0.65
C ALA A 283 27.48 -14.79 1.14
N ASP A 284 27.02 -14.23 2.26
CA ASP A 284 27.70 -13.15 2.99
C ASP A 284 28.65 -13.67 4.09
N TRP A 285 28.56 -14.96 4.42
CA TRP A 285 29.30 -15.57 5.54
C TRP A 285 30.81 -15.34 5.48
N LYS A 286 31.41 -15.34 4.28
CA LYS A 286 32.84 -15.07 4.10
C LYS A 286 33.24 -13.71 4.68
N ASN A 287 32.39 -12.69 4.52
CA ASN A 287 32.61 -11.35 5.02
C ASN A 287 32.12 -11.20 6.46
N HIS A 288 30.95 -11.75 6.78
CA HIS A 288 30.36 -11.61 8.11
C HIS A 288 31.12 -12.37 9.20
N LYS A 289 31.72 -13.52 8.89
CA LYS A 289 32.35 -14.41 9.88
C LYS A 289 33.39 -13.69 10.74
N THR A 290 34.16 -12.76 10.16
CA THR A 290 35.22 -12.00 10.86
C THR A 290 34.67 -11.07 11.94
N VAL A 291 33.43 -10.59 11.77
CA VAL A 291 32.76 -9.64 12.67
C VAL A 291 31.61 -10.27 13.47
N CYS A 292 31.36 -11.57 13.28
CA CYS A 292 30.29 -12.31 13.96
C CYS A 292 30.68 -12.68 15.40
N ALA A 293 30.52 -11.74 16.33
CA ALA A 293 30.71 -12.00 17.76
C ALA A 293 29.49 -12.76 18.34
N LYS A 294 29.66 -14.04 18.70
CA LYS A 294 28.62 -14.80 19.40
C LYS A 294 28.32 -14.16 20.75
N LYS A 295 27.06 -13.81 21.01
CA LYS A 295 26.68 -13.48 22.39
C LYS A 295 26.66 -14.77 23.20
N SER A 296 27.46 -14.83 24.27
CA SER A 296 27.27 -15.84 25.31
C SER A 296 25.85 -15.70 25.86
N LYS A 297 25.16 -16.82 26.03
CA LYS A 297 23.83 -16.84 26.66
C LYS A 297 23.99 -16.25 28.06
N GLN A 298 23.51 -15.04 28.29
CA GLN A 298 23.30 -14.58 29.66
C GLN A 298 22.16 -15.42 30.22
N THR A 299 22.51 -16.34 31.11
CA THR A 299 21.58 -17.07 31.96
C THR A 299 20.74 -16.03 32.69
N ARG A 300 19.45 -15.91 32.35
CA ARG A 300 18.50 -15.21 33.21
C ARG A 300 18.35 -16.11 34.44
N THR A 301 19.01 -15.75 35.53
CA THR A 301 18.66 -16.27 36.85
C THR A 301 17.19 -15.98 37.10
N ALA A 302 16.50 -17.01 37.59
CA ALA A 302 15.06 -17.08 37.79
C ALA A 302 14.54 -15.98 38.73
#